data_AF-F8Q3F9-F1
#
_entry.id   AF-F8Q3F9-F1
#
_cell.length_a   1.000
_cell.length_b   1.000
_cell.length_c   1.000
_cell.angle_alpha   90.00
_cell.angle_beta   90.00
_cell.angle_gamma   90.00
#
_symmetry.space_group_name_H-M   'P 1'
#
loop_
_entity.id
_entity.type
_entity.pdbx_description
1 polymer ?
#
loop_
_entity_poly.entity_id
_entity_poly.type
_entity_poly.pdbx_seq_one_letter_code
_entity_poly.pdbx_strand_id
1 'polypeptide(L)'
;SLLDLGNSNHDRYSTKGDLEDLDQTIHYYERALSLSLPGLPDHSASLNRLSGLFWERFQKRGHFLDLQRALEIYSDALELCLMEHADSAQQL
;
A
#
# COMPACT_ATOMS: atom_id res chain seq x y z
N SER A 1 -13.10 0.39 -8.09
CA SER A 1 -12.70 -0.54 -7.01
C SER A 1 -12.31 0.28 -5.78
N LEU A 2 -12.07 -0.36 -4.62
CA LEU A 2 -11.54 0.35 -3.45
C LEU A 2 -10.17 1.00 -3.73
N LEU A 3 -9.32 0.34 -4.52
CA LEU A 3 -8.04 0.90 -4.96
C LEU A 3 -8.21 2.15 -5.82
N ASP A 4 -9.21 2.19 -6.72
CA ASP A 4 -9.50 3.37 -7.54
C ASP A 4 -10.00 4.55 -6.70
N LEU A 5 -10.81 4.28 -5.67
CA LEU A 5 -11.22 5.29 -4.69
C LEU A 5 -10.02 5.80 -3.91
N GLY A 6 -9.13 4.90 -3.46
CA GLY A 6 -7.87 5.27 -2.82
C GLY A 6 -7.02 6.20 -3.70
N ASN A 7 -6.84 5.83 -4.97
CA ASN A 7 -6.07 6.61 -5.95
C ASN A 7 -6.66 7.99 -6.18
N SER A 8 -7.99 8.07 -6.35
CA SER A 8 -8.68 9.35 -6.54
C SER A 8 -8.52 10.28 -5.32
N ASN A 9 -8.49 9.74 -4.11
CA ASN A 9 -8.21 10.54 -2.90
C ASN A 9 -6.73 10.94 -2.82
N HIS A 10 -5.81 10.09 -3.26
CA HIS A 10 -4.38 10.42 -3.28
C HIS A 10 -4.07 11.53 -4.28
N ASP A 11 -4.72 11.54 -5.44
CA ASP A 11 -4.61 12.61 -6.44
C ASP A 11 -5.12 13.95 -5.88
N ARG A 12 -6.24 13.91 -5.15
CA ARG A 12 -6.79 15.08 -4.47
C ARG A 12 -5.84 15.59 -3.39
N TYR A 13 -5.32 14.71 -2.54
CA TYR A 13 -4.34 15.07 -1.53
C TYR A 13 -3.06 15.65 -2.17
N SER A 14 -2.55 15.06 -3.25
CA SER A 14 -1.39 15.58 -3.98
C SER A 14 -1.61 16.99 -4.51
N THR A 15 -2.86 17.32 -4.85
CA THR A 15 -3.25 18.65 -5.35
C THR A 15 -3.48 19.66 -4.22
N LYS A 16 -4.11 19.25 -3.12
CA LYS A 16 -4.63 20.15 -2.07
C LYS A 16 -3.83 20.14 -0.77
N GLY A 17 -3.01 19.11 -0.55
CA GLY A 17 -2.25 18.88 0.68
C GLY A 17 -3.10 18.46 1.88
N ASP A 18 -4.35 18.05 1.67
CA ASP A 18 -5.27 17.70 2.75
C ASP A 18 -4.96 16.31 3.34
N LEU A 19 -4.48 16.27 4.58
CA LEU A 19 -4.08 15.03 5.24
C LEU A 19 -5.26 14.08 5.50
N GLU A 20 -6.51 14.56 5.49
CA GLU A 20 -7.68 13.70 5.58
C GLU A 20 -7.85 12.86 4.30
N ASP A 21 -7.59 13.45 3.13
CA ASP A 21 -7.60 12.73 1.85
C ASP A 21 -6.49 11.62 1.86
N LEU A 22 -5.32 11.88 2.46
CA LEU A 22 -4.26 10.86 2.64
C LEU A 22 -4.67 9.74 3.60
N ASP A 23 -5.27 10.06 4.74
CA ASP A 23 -5.78 9.06 5.68
C ASP A 23 -6.86 8.19 5.03
N GLN A 24 -7.73 8.80 4.23
CA GLN A 24 -8.78 8.09 3.51
C GLN A 24 -8.21 7.18 2.40
N THR A 25 -7.15 7.61 1.72
CA THR A 25 -6.41 6.73 0.78
C THR A 25 -5.88 5.50 1.52
N ILE A 26 -5.21 5.65 2.65
CA ILE A 26 -4.69 4.53 3.45
C ILE A 26 -5.82 3.57 3.81
N HIS A 27 -6.93 4.09 4.32
CA HIS A 27 -8.11 3.29 4.68
C HIS A 27 -8.63 2.44 3.51
N TYR A 28 -8.73 3.03 2.31
CA TYR A 28 -9.19 2.30 1.13
C TYR A 28 -8.23 1.20 0.70
N TYR A 29 -6.92 1.44 0.77
CA TYR A 29 -5.91 0.42 0.47
C TYR A 29 -5.94 -0.72 1.48
N GLU A 30 -5.98 -0.42 2.79
CA GLU A 30 -6.12 -1.44 3.83
C GLU A 30 -7.40 -2.26 3.65
N ARG A 31 -8.53 -1.60 3.34
CA ARG A 31 -9.79 -2.30 3.11
C ARG A 31 -9.73 -3.18 1.87
N ALA A 32 -9.15 -2.70 0.78
CA ALA A 32 -8.99 -3.48 -0.45
C ALA A 32 -8.15 -4.74 -0.20
N LEU A 33 -7.02 -4.59 0.48
CA LEU A 33 -6.13 -5.71 0.84
C LEU A 33 -6.82 -6.70 1.78
N SER A 34 -7.60 -6.24 2.76
CA SER A 34 -8.35 -7.12 3.67
C SER A 34 -9.43 -7.96 2.99
N LEU A 35 -9.91 -7.52 1.81
CA LEU A 35 -10.92 -8.21 1.02
C LEU A 35 -10.32 -9.04 -0.12
N SER A 36 -9.02 -8.88 -0.39
CA SER A 36 -8.31 -9.61 -1.44
C SER A 36 -7.81 -10.95 -0.91
N LEU A 37 -7.85 -11.99 -1.76
CA LEU A 37 -7.19 -13.26 -1.43
C LEU A 37 -5.66 -13.08 -1.53
N PRO A 38 -4.88 -13.56 -0.54
CA PRO A 38 -3.42 -13.61 -0.65
C PRO A 38 -3.00 -14.37 -1.91
N GLY A 39 -1.99 -13.86 -2.65
CA GLY A 39 -1.45 -14.50 -3.86
C GLY A 39 -2.20 -14.20 -5.16
N LEU A 40 -3.14 -13.25 -5.18
CA LEU A 40 -3.66 -12.70 -6.43
C LEU A 40 -2.62 -11.82 -7.13
N PRO A 41 -2.62 -11.76 -8.48
CA PRO A 41 -1.82 -10.78 -9.22
C PRO A 41 -2.03 -9.37 -8.66
N ASP A 42 -0.95 -8.60 -8.55
CA ASP A 42 -0.91 -7.23 -8.02
C ASP A 42 -1.06 -7.07 -6.48
N HIS A 43 -1.09 -8.16 -5.71
CA HIS A 43 -1.13 -8.08 -4.24
C HIS A 43 0.17 -7.48 -3.68
N SER A 44 1.34 -7.93 -4.15
CA SER A 44 2.65 -7.37 -3.79
C SER A 44 2.76 -5.88 -4.15
N ALA A 45 2.26 -5.49 -5.33
CA ALA A 45 2.22 -4.09 -5.77
C ALA A 45 1.31 -3.22 -4.89
N SER A 46 0.16 -3.75 -4.47
CA SER A 46 -0.79 -3.05 -3.58
C SER A 46 -0.22 -2.82 -2.18
N LEU A 47 0.51 -3.81 -1.62
CA LEU A 47 1.24 -3.65 -0.36
C LEU A 47 2.36 -2.61 -0.48
N ASN A 48 3.15 -2.66 -1.55
CA ASN A 48 4.19 -1.65 -1.80
C ASN A 48 3.61 -0.24 -1.92
N ARG A 49 2.41 -0.09 -2.49
CA ARG A 49 1.75 1.21 -2.53
C ARG A 49 1.28 1.65 -1.14
N LEU A 50 0.74 0.73 -0.34
CA LEU A 50 0.33 1.03 1.04
C LEU A 50 1.51 1.44 1.93
N SER A 51 2.67 0.78 1.80
CA SER A 51 3.88 1.19 2.55
C SER A 51 4.33 2.60 2.18
N GLY A 52 4.26 2.96 0.90
CA GLY A 52 4.55 4.32 0.42
C GLY A 52 3.64 5.38 1.03
N LEU A 53 2.35 5.08 1.21
CA LEU A 53 1.37 5.99 1.83
C LEU A 53 1.67 6.22 3.32
N PHE A 54 2.04 5.16 4.06
CA PHE A 54 2.47 5.29 5.46
C PHE A 54 3.78 6.08 5.59
N TRP A 55 4.74 5.85 4.69
CA TRP A 55 5.96 6.66 4.63
C TRP A 55 5.65 8.13 4.37
N GLU A 56 4.78 8.43 3.42
CA GLU A 56 4.35 9.79 3.14
C GLU A 56 3.67 10.43 4.36
N ARG A 57 2.77 9.71 5.04
CA ARG A 57 2.13 10.20 6.27
C ARG A 57 3.15 10.48 7.38
N PHE A 58 4.15 9.61 7.54
CA PHE A 58 5.28 9.84 8.45
C PHE A 58 6.02 11.14 8.10
N GLN A 59 6.33 11.39 6.83
CA GLN A 59 7.00 12.62 6.41
C GLN A 59 6.17 13.88 6.74
N LYS A 60 4.84 13.78 6.74
CA LYS A 60 3.94 14.90 7.06
C LYS A 60 3.71 15.10 8.55
N ARG A 61 3.58 14.03 9.33
CA ARG A 61 3.17 14.07 10.75
C ARG A 61 4.31 13.80 11.74
N GLY A 62 5.39 13.16 11.30
CA GLY A 62 6.53 12.76 12.15
C GLY A 62 6.20 11.62 13.13
N HIS A 63 5.06 10.95 12.97
CA HIS A 63 4.65 9.88 13.88
C HIS A 63 5.44 8.59 13.59
N PHE A 64 6.28 8.18 14.54
CA PHE A 64 7.14 7.01 14.38
C PHE A 64 6.40 5.71 14.04
N LEU A 65 5.16 5.56 14.53
CA LEU A 65 4.31 4.41 14.21
C LEU A 65 4.02 4.28 12.70
N ASP A 66 3.92 5.40 11.97
CA ASP A 66 3.72 5.37 10.52
C ASP A 66 4.96 4.84 9.80
N LEU A 67 6.16 5.20 10.29
CA LEU A 67 7.41 4.66 9.75
C LEU A 67 7.54 3.16 10.03
N GLN A 68 7.23 2.72 11.24
CA GLN A 68 7.25 1.28 11.57
C GLN A 68 6.30 0.52 10.65
N ARG A 69 5.09 1.04 10.46
CA ARG A 69 4.10 0.40 9.60
C ARG A 69 4.51 0.35 8.14
N ALA A 70 5.13 1.42 7.63
CA ALA A 70 5.67 1.43 6.28
C ALA A 70 6.73 0.33 6.07
N LEU A 71 7.64 0.16 7.02
CA LEU A 71 8.70 -0.85 6.94
C LEU A 71 8.14 -2.27 7.01
N GLU A 72 7.22 -2.56 7.93
CA GLU A 72 6.54 -3.86 8.03
C GLU A 72 5.87 -4.25 6.71
N ILE A 73 5.03 -3.36 6.17
CA ILE A 73 4.28 -3.62 4.95
C ILE A 73 5.20 -3.76 3.73
N TYR A 74 6.30 -2.99 3.68
CA TYR A 74 7.28 -3.13 2.61
C TYR A 74 8.01 -4.48 2.65
N SER A 75 8.34 -4.96 3.86
CA SER A 75 8.90 -6.30 4.03
C SER A 75 7.93 -7.39 3.54
N ASP A 76 6.65 -7.30 3.91
CA ASP A 76 5.61 -8.23 3.43
C ASP A 76 5.48 -8.19 1.89
N ALA A 77 5.52 -7.00 1.30
CA ALA A 77 5.45 -6.81 -0.15
C ALA A 77 6.64 -7.47 -0.88
N LEU A 78 7.85 -7.34 -0.32
CA LEU A 78 9.06 -7.93 -0.88
C LEU A 78 9.05 -9.45 -0.79
N GLU A 79 8.63 -10.01 0.34
CA GLU A 79 8.50 -11.46 0.51
C GLU A 79 7.54 -12.05 -0.50
N LEU A 80 6.35 -11.44 -0.65
CA LEU A 80 5.35 -11.90 -1.61
C LEU A 80 5.82 -11.78 -3.06
N CYS A 81 6.48 -10.67 -3.43
CA CYS A 81 7.06 -10.48 -4.76
C CYS A 81 8.08 -11.59 -5.10
N LEU A 82 8.94 -11.96 -4.15
CA LEU A 82 9.90 -13.05 -4.33
C LEU A 82 9.20 -14.40 -4.52
N MET A 83 8.11 -14.66 -3.80
CA MET A 83 7.30 -15.87 -3.98
C MET A 83 6.63 -15.91 -5.36
N GLU A 84 6.01 -14.81 -5.79
CA GLU A 84 5.38 -14.68 -7.12
C GLU A 84 6.38 -14.96 -8.24
N HIS A 85 7.61 -14.46 -8.11
CA HIS A 85 8.69 -14.71 -9.07
C HIS A 85 9.22 -16.15 -9.02
N ALA A 86 9.33 -16.76 -7.83
CA ALA A 86 9.77 -18.14 -7.67
C ALA A 86 8.77 -19.15 -8.25
N ASP A 87 7.47 -18.96 -7.99
CA ASP A 87 6.40 -19.79 -8.54
C ASP A 87 6.33 -19.69 -10.07
N SER A 88 6.51 -18.48 -10.61
CA SER A 88 6.57 -18.25 -12.06
C SER A 88 7.76 -18.95 -12.72
N ALA A 89 8.90 -19.05 -12.03
CA ALA A 89 10.09 -19.72 -12.52
C ALA A 89 10.03 -21.25 -12.44
N GLN A 90 9.22 -21.81 -11.52
CA GLN A 90 8.99 -23.27 -11.42
C GLN A 90 7.97 -23.79 -12.44
N GLN A 91 7.20 -22.92 -13.09
CA GLN A 91 6.23 -23.28 -14.13
C GLN A 91 6.81 -23.29 -15.56
N LEU A 92 8.12 -23.06 -15.72
CA LEU A 92 8.87 -23.15 -16.99
C LEU A 92 9.72 -24.43 -17.04
#